data_AF-A0A944JM85-F1
#
_entry.id   AF-A0A944JM85-F1
#
_cell.length_a   1.000
_cell.length_b   1.000
_cell.length_c   1.000
_cell.angle_alpha   90.00
_cell.angle_beta   90.00
_cell.angle_gamma   90.00
#
_symmetry.space_group_name_H-M   'P 1'
#
loop_
_entity.id
_entity.type
_entity.pdbx_description
1 polymer ?
#
loop_
_entity_poly.entity_id
_entity_poly.type
_entity_poly.pdbx_seq_one_letter_code
_entity_poly.pdbx_strand_id
1 'polypeptide(L)'
;MSTAGRNTVSGRTYRRTRPRGFADWSPKPDTLRLVEQVHAVLDEYRAHLPLTARQVFYRLVGAFGYPKEEKAYDRLQETLNRARRARLIPMNAIRDDRAASAGHSFGYSSPAEFWDSVRASAHHYSRPLDEGQPRAVEVWIEAQGMMPMVAEVTRQYGVVVYCSGGFESVCAKHDAAARIAQREVTTRLLSIGDYDPSGLSILDAAVEDVIAFVDEMGGTPPEVKRLAVTEEQITEHGLVTAPQKDTDRRGEHMHATVQAEALSPTLLTDLVRAGVEEAVDLRALQRVRARAERERQKVVEKAERLR
;
A
#
# COMPACT_ATOMS: atom_id res chain seq x y z
N MET A 1 -37.39 -20.69 18.59
CA MET A 1 -36.73 -21.08 17.33
C MET A 1 -36.68 -19.83 16.46
N SER A 2 -35.57 -19.30 15.94
CA SER A 2 -34.24 -19.83 15.71
C SER A 2 -33.27 -18.63 15.64
N THR A 3 -32.17 -18.68 16.38
CA THR A 3 -31.05 -17.72 16.31
C THR A 3 -30.14 -18.13 15.15
N ALA A 4 -30.22 -17.41 14.03
CA ALA A 4 -29.33 -17.62 12.88
C ALA A 4 -27.91 -17.12 13.20
N GLY A 5 -26.96 -18.05 13.24
CA GLY A 5 -25.55 -17.83 13.57
C GLY A 5 -24.81 -17.01 12.51
N ARG A 6 -23.95 -16.10 12.98
CA ARG A 6 -23.08 -15.26 12.15
C ARG A 6 -21.90 -16.10 11.67
N ASN A 7 -21.77 -16.24 10.36
CA ASN A 7 -20.66 -16.93 9.71
C ASN A 7 -19.32 -16.21 9.97
N THR A 8 -18.32 -16.96 10.41
CA THR A 8 -16.91 -16.55 10.52
C THR A 8 -16.06 -17.52 9.70
N VAL A 9 -15.10 -17.00 8.95
CA VAL A 9 -14.26 -17.72 7.96
C VAL A 9 -13.48 -18.93 8.55
N SER A 10 -13.25 -18.97 9.86
CA SER A 10 -12.50 -20.05 10.54
C SER A 10 -13.38 -21.01 11.37
N GLY A 11 -14.71 -20.85 11.37
CA GLY A 11 -15.61 -21.59 12.27
C GLY A 11 -15.40 -21.30 13.78
N ARG A 12 -14.46 -20.39 14.14
CA ARG A 12 -14.20 -19.94 15.51
C ARG A 12 -14.77 -18.54 15.73
N THR A 13 -15.63 -18.41 16.74
CA THR A 13 -16.05 -17.11 17.28
C THR A 13 -14.90 -16.48 18.06
N TYR A 14 -14.08 -15.66 17.40
CA TYR A 14 -13.13 -14.81 18.11
C TYR A 14 -13.87 -13.70 18.85
N ARG A 15 -13.49 -13.47 20.11
CA ARG A 15 -14.00 -12.34 20.89
C ARG A 15 -13.47 -11.05 20.26
N ARG A 16 -14.32 -10.38 19.46
CA ARG A 16 -13.99 -9.14 18.76
C ARG A 16 -13.54 -8.08 19.78
N THR A 17 -12.29 -7.64 19.71
CA THR A 17 -11.73 -6.62 20.61
C THR A 17 -11.76 -5.22 20.01
N ARG A 18 -11.76 -5.07 18.68
CA ARG A 18 -11.77 -3.78 17.98
C ARG A 18 -12.83 -3.75 16.85
N PRO A 19 -13.49 -2.60 16.62
CA PRO A 19 -14.45 -2.43 15.53
C PRO A 19 -13.77 -2.55 14.14
N ARG A 20 -14.53 -2.99 13.13
CA ARG A 20 -14.12 -3.12 11.72
C ARG A 20 -14.96 -2.18 10.85
N GLY A 21 -14.40 -1.69 9.75
CA GLY A 21 -15.06 -0.74 8.86
C GLY A 21 -15.56 0.53 9.57
N PHE A 22 -16.62 1.11 9.03
CA PHE A 22 -17.44 2.09 9.76
C PHE A 22 -18.09 1.42 10.96
N ALA A 23 -18.03 2.08 12.11
CA ALA A 23 -18.54 1.52 13.34
C ALA A 23 -19.21 2.60 14.17
N ASP A 24 -20.40 2.28 14.67
CA ASP A 24 -21.09 3.12 15.63
C ASP A 24 -20.23 3.27 16.88
N TRP A 25 -20.05 4.51 17.31
CA TRP A 25 -19.28 4.83 18.49
C TRP A 25 -19.94 5.95 19.26
N SER A 26 -20.30 5.66 20.51
CA SER A 26 -20.77 6.64 21.48
C SER A 26 -19.60 6.97 22.43
N PRO A 27 -18.81 8.02 22.17
CA PRO A 27 -17.74 8.46 23.07
C PRO A 27 -18.29 8.89 24.42
N LYS A 28 -17.48 8.73 25.47
CA LYS A 28 -17.74 9.37 26.77
C LYS A 28 -17.67 10.90 26.63
N PRO A 29 -18.31 11.67 27.51
CA PRO A 29 -18.35 13.14 27.41
C PRO A 29 -16.98 13.79 27.22
N ASP A 30 -15.95 13.33 27.94
CA ASP A 30 -14.60 13.89 27.80
C ASP A 30 -13.94 13.56 26.45
N THR A 31 -14.23 12.39 25.90
CA THR A 31 -13.74 11.99 24.58
C THR A 31 -14.50 12.73 23.48
N LEU A 32 -15.79 12.98 23.66
CA LEU A 32 -16.58 13.80 22.75
C LEU A 32 -16.04 15.24 22.72
N ARG A 33 -15.75 15.81 23.89
CA ARG A 33 -15.11 17.13 24.00
C ARG A 33 -13.77 17.17 23.25
N LEU A 34 -12.96 16.11 23.35
CA LEU A 34 -11.72 16.02 22.59
C LEU A 34 -11.98 15.99 21.07
N VAL A 35 -13.00 15.27 20.60
CA VAL A 35 -13.39 15.25 19.19
C VAL A 35 -13.87 16.63 18.72
N GLU A 36 -14.65 17.34 19.53
CA GLU A 36 -15.08 18.73 19.26
C GLU A 36 -13.89 19.69 19.18
N GLN A 37 -12.90 19.55 20.07
CA GLN A 37 -11.66 20.33 20.01
C GLN A 37 -10.86 20.01 18.75
N VAL A 38 -10.82 18.75 18.33
CA VAL A 38 -10.21 18.37 17.05
C VAL A 38 -10.97 19.02 15.89
N HIS A 39 -12.30 19.05 15.90
CA HIS A 39 -13.08 19.77 14.89
C HIS A 39 -12.73 21.24 14.84
N ALA A 40 -12.65 21.91 15.99
CA ALA A 40 -12.25 23.31 16.05
C ALA A 40 -10.86 23.56 15.43
N VAL A 41 -9.90 22.67 15.68
CA VAL A 41 -8.58 22.72 15.02
C VAL A 41 -8.71 22.51 13.51
N LEU A 42 -9.46 21.50 13.06
CA LEU A 42 -9.62 21.22 11.64
C LEU A 42 -10.35 22.34 10.88
N ASP A 43 -11.33 22.98 11.52
CA ASP A 43 -12.05 24.13 10.97
C ASP A 43 -11.17 25.39 10.93
N GLU A 44 -10.38 25.64 11.99
CA GLU A 44 -9.38 26.72 12.02
C GLU A 44 -8.39 26.60 10.86
N TYR A 45 -7.96 25.37 10.55
CA TYR A 45 -6.95 25.08 9.53
C TYR A 45 -7.52 24.49 8.24
N ARG A 46 -8.78 24.78 7.92
CA ARG A 46 -9.46 24.20 6.75
C ARG A 46 -8.69 24.36 5.43
N ALA A 47 -8.06 25.52 5.23
CA ALA A 47 -7.26 25.82 4.04
C ALA A 47 -5.94 25.03 3.94
N HIS A 48 -5.50 24.41 5.04
CA HIS A 48 -4.26 23.66 5.15
C HIS A 48 -4.48 22.16 5.38
N LEU A 49 -5.73 21.70 5.30
CA LEU A 49 -6.02 20.27 5.33
C LEU A 49 -5.39 19.56 4.11
N PRO A 50 -4.93 18.31 4.26
CA PRO A 50 -4.96 17.52 5.49
C PRO A 50 -3.84 17.87 6.48
N LEU A 51 -4.18 17.93 7.78
CA LEU A 51 -3.19 18.06 8.85
C LEU A 51 -2.63 16.70 9.27
N THR A 52 -1.40 16.66 9.78
CA THR A 52 -0.87 15.44 10.43
C THR A 52 -1.47 15.25 11.83
N ALA A 53 -1.57 14.01 12.31
CA ALA A 53 -1.98 13.73 13.70
C ALA A 53 -1.10 14.47 14.73
N ARG A 54 0.19 14.66 14.40
CA ARG A 54 1.15 15.42 15.22
C ARG A 54 0.88 16.93 15.20
N GLN A 55 0.48 17.50 14.06
CA GLN A 55 0.03 18.90 13.99
C GLN A 55 -1.24 19.11 14.82
N VAL A 56 -2.25 18.23 14.67
CA VAL A 56 -3.47 18.27 15.49
C VAL A 56 -3.12 18.19 16.98
N PHE A 57 -2.22 17.27 17.37
CA PHE A 57 -1.75 17.16 18.75
C PHE A 57 -1.16 18.47 19.29
N TYR A 58 -0.21 19.09 18.58
CA TYR A 58 0.41 20.33 19.06
C TYR A 58 -0.55 21.52 19.05
N ARG A 59 -1.52 21.54 18.13
CA ARG A 59 -2.59 22.55 18.15
C ARG A 59 -3.51 22.36 19.35
N LEU A 60 -3.85 21.13 19.72
CA LEU A 60 -4.59 20.84 20.95
C LEU A 60 -3.81 21.22 22.21
N VAL A 61 -2.50 20.96 22.25
CA VAL A 61 -1.63 21.38 23.37
C VAL A 61 -1.65 22.90 23.53
N GLY A 62 -1.51 23.64 22.42
CA GLY A 62 -1.44 25.11 22.45
C GLY A 62 -2.78 25.82 22.67
N ALA A 63 -3.85 25.35 22.03
CA ALA A 63 -5.15 26.04 22.03
C ALA A 63 -6.12 25.52 23.10
N PHE A 64 -5.96 24.27 23.54
CA PHE A 64 -6.93 23.60 24.43
C PHE A 64 -6.28 23.01 25.69
N GLY A 65 -5.00 23.30 25.94
CA GLY A 65 -4.28 22.83 27.13
C GLY A 65 -4.12 21.31 27.18
N TYR A 66 -4.11 20.64 26.01
CA TYR A 66 -3.95 19.19 25.95
C TYR A 66 -2.58 18.76 26.51
N PRO A 67 -2.49 17.65 27.28
CA PRO A 67 -1.22 17.25 27.89
C PRO A 67 -0.15 16.93 26.85
N LYS A 68 1.04 17.50 27.02
CA LYS A 68 2.21 17.27 26.15
C LYS A 68 2.97 16.01 26.59
N GLU A 69 2.29 14.87 26.55
CA GLU A 69 2.81 13.56 26.99
C GLU A 69 2.61 12.50 25.90
N GLU A 70 3.50 11.51 25.84
CA GLU A 70 3.41 10.39 24.88
C GLU A 70 2.09 9.62 25.03
N LYS A 71 1.70 9.31 26.27
CA LYS A 71 0.40 8.67 26.58
C LYS A 71 -0.82 9.49 26.13
N ALA A 72 -0.69 10.82 26.08
CA ALA A 72 -1.76 11.69 25.58
C ALA A 72 -1.81 11.68 24.05
N TYR A 73 -0.64 11.63 23.41
CA TYR A 73 -0.54 11.45 21.96
C TYR A 73 -1.14 10.12 21.50
N ASP A 74 -0.81 9.00 22.16
CA ASP A 74 -1.37 7.68 21.84
C ASP A 74 -2.90 7.66 21.99
N ARG A 75 -3.40 8.30 23.04
CA ARG A 75 -4.84 8.46 23.29
C ARG A 75 -5.52 9.28 22.20
N LEU A 76 -4.86 10.35 21.74
CA LEU A 76 -5.35 11.14 20.62
C LEU A 76 -5.39 10.31 19.35
N GLN A 77 -4.33 9.56 19.02
CA GLN A 77 -4.32 8.69 17.83
C GLN A 77 -5.47 7.68 17.84
N GLU A 78 -5.70 7.01 18.96
CA GLU A 78 -6.83 6.09 19.13
C GLU A 78 -8.18 6.80 19.00
N THR A 79 -8.31 8.00 19.56
CA THR A 79 -9.52 8.83 19.46
C THR A 79 -9.80 9.24 18.02
N LEU A 80 -8.78 9.71 17.29
CA LEU A 80 -8.88 10.09 15.88
C LEU A 80 -9.28 8.90 15.02
N ASN A 81 -8.75 7.69 15.31
CA ASN A 81 -9.12 6.47 14.60
C ASN A 81 -10.60 6.13 14.80
N ARG A 82 -11.07 6.13 16.06
CA ARG A 82 -12.48 5.84 16.40
C ARG A 82 -13.44 6.89 15.86
N ALA A 83 -13.08 8.18 15.96
CA ALA A 83 -13.88 9.29 15.43
C ALA A 83 -14.04 9.22 13.91
N ARG A 84 -12.96 8.90 13.19
CA ARG A 84 -13.00 8.70 11.73
C ARG A 84 -13.89 7.50 11.34
N ARG A 85 -13.76 6.36 12.04
CA ARG A 85 -14.62 5.17 11.83
C ARG A 85 -16.09 5.42 12.15
N ALA A 86 -16.36 6.32 13.09
CA ALA A 86 -17.72 6.73 13.46
C ALA A 86 -18.28 7.83 12.57
N ARG A 87 -17.55 8.24 11.51
CA ARG A 87 -17.90 9.34 10.60
C ARG A 87 -18.05 10.70 11.31
N LEU A 88 -17.50 10.84 12.51
CA LEU A 88 -17.46 12.11 13.23
C LEU A 88 -16.43 13.03 12.57
N ILE A 89 -15.26 12.50 12.19
CA ILE A 89 -14.22 13.24 11.47
C ILE A 89 -14.08 12.69 10.04
N PRO A 90 -14.05 13.54 8.99
CA PRO A 90 -13.79 13.09 7.63
C PRO A 90 -12.44 12.38 7.49
N MET A 91 -12.40 11.26 6.75
CA MET A 91 -11.17 10.47 6.57
C MET A 91 -10.02 11.29 5.97
N ASN A 92 -10.33 12.19 5.04
CA ASN A 92 -9.38 13.03 4.31
C ASN A 92 -8.93 14.30 5.07
N ALA A 93 -9.45 14.56 6.28
CA ALA A 93 -9.06 15.75 7.05
C ALA A 93 -7.70 15.59 7.75
N ILE A 94 -7.23 14.36 7.94
CA ILE A 94 -5.99 14.05 8.66
C ILE A 94 -5.15 13.08 7.83
N ARG A 95 -3.87 13.43 7.63
CA ARG A 95 -2.85 12.62 6.94
C ARG A 95 -1.90 11.95 7.94
N ASP A 96 -1.50 10.71 7.69
CA ASP A 96 -0.79 9.84 8.66
C ASP A 96 0.73 9.71 8.37
N ASP A 97 1.31 10.64 7.60
CA ASP A 97 2.60 10.49 6.92
C ASP A 97 3.83 10.48 7.83
N ARG A 98 4.80 9.62 7.47
CA ARG A 98 6.21 9.72 7.84
C ARG A 98 6.99 10.30 6.64
N ALA A 99 7.36 11.58 6.76
CA ALA A 99 8.30 12.36 5.93
C ALA A 99 7.99 12.51 4.42
N ALA A 100 7.82 13.78 3.99
CA ALA A 100 8.01 14.19 2.60
C ALA A 100 8.77 15.53 2.58
N SER A 101 9.87 15.60 1.85
CA SER A 101 10.67 16.82 1.66
C SER A 101 9.86 17.88 0.92
N ALA A 102 9.83 19.10 1.44
CA ALA A 102 9.21 20.25 0.79
C ALA A 102 10.29 21.27 0.39
N GLY A 103 10.33 21.61 -0.91
CA GLY A 103 11.20 22.65 -1.47
C GLY A 103 11.97 22.17 -2.71
N HIS A 104 11.52 22.58 -3.90
CA HIS A 104 12.34 22.55 -5.11
C HIS A 104 12.32 23.95 -5.72
N SER A 105 13.49 24.57 -5.87
CA SER A 105 13.63 25.72 -6.77
C SER A 105 13.71 25.19 -8.19
N PHE A 106 12.56 25.02 -8.85
CA PHE A 106 12.54 24.77 -10.29
C PHE A 106 12.58 26.12 -11.03
N GLY A 107 13.61 26.33 -11.83
CA GLY A 107 13.76 27.51 -12.69
C GLY A 107 14.89 27.30 -13.69
N TYR A 108 14.84 28.01 -14.81
CA TYR A 108 15.88 28.00 -15.84
C TYR A 108 16.60 29.35 -15.83
N SER A 109 17.94 29.32 -15.84
CA SER A 109 18.82 30.49 -15.90
C SER A 109 18.72 31.25 -17.23
N SER A 110 18.20 30.60 -18.28
CA SER A 110 17.96 31.21 -19.59
C SER A 110 16.89 30.45 -20.40
N PRO A 111 16.31 31.07 -21.44
CA PRO A 111 15.47 30.36 -22.41
C PRO A 111 16.19 29.20 -23.12
N ALA A 112 17.51 29.30 -23.32
CA ALA A 112 18.30 28.24 -23.94
C ALA A 112 18.33 26.98 -23.08
N GLU A 113 18.53 27.13 -21.76
CA GLU A 113 18.53 26.02 -20.81
C GLU A 113 17.17 25.32 -20.75
N PHE A 114 16.07 26.08 -20.86
CA PHE A 114 14.73 25.49 -21.01
C PHE A 114 14.64 24.59 -22.25
N TRP A 115 15.09 25.07 -23.41
CA TRP A 115 15.05 24.27 -24.64
C TRP A 115 16.01 23.08 -24.63
N ASP A 116 17.17 23.20 -23.98
CA ASP A 116 18.07 22.07 -23.72
C ASP A 116 17.40 21.02 -22.83
N SER A 117 16.70 21.45 -21.78
CA SER A 117 15.89 20.56 -20.93
C SER A 117 14.79 19.88 -21.74
N VAL A 118 14.09 20.58 -22.62
CA VAL A 118 13.06 19.98 -23.50
C VAL A 118 13.66 18.93 -24.43
N ARG A 119 14.82 19.21 -25.05
CA ARG A 119 15.55 18.24 -25.89
C ARG A 119 16.00 17.03 -25.09
N ALA A 120 16.58 17.23 -23.91
CA ALA A 120 16.97 16.13 -23.03
C ALA A 120 15.77 15.27 -22.62
N SER A 121 14.66 15.91 -22.24
CA SER A 121 13.40 15.21 -21.88
C SER A 121 12.81 14.41 -23.03
N ALA A 122 12.98 14.83 -24.29
CA ALA A 122 12.49 14.09 -25.46
C ALA A 122 13.07 12.67 -25.53
N HIS A 123 14.34 12.48 -25.17
CA HIS A 123 14.99 11.16 -25.14
C HIS A 123 14.44 10.24 -24.04
N HIS A 124 13.79 10.81 -23.03
CA HIS A 124 13.15 10.08 -21.93
C HIS A 124 11.66 9.82 -22.15
N TYR A 125 11.11 10.16 -23.32
CA TYR A 125 9.74 9.82 -23.66
C TYR A 125 9.51 8.30 -23.52
N SER A 126 8.47 7.95 -22.78
CA SER A 126 8.04 6.57 -22.56
C SER A 126 6.53 6.51 -22.50
N ARG A 127 5.98 5.31 -22.74
CA ARG A 127 4.56 5.01 -22.54
C ARG A 127 4.40 4.11 -21.32
N PRO A 128 3.24 4.16 -20.63
CA PRO A 128 2.88 3.17 -19.62
C PRO A 128 2.96 1.77 -20.21
N LEU A 129 3.81 0.91 -19.65
CA LEU A 129 4.09 -0.42 -20.18
C LEU A 129 2.94 -1.42 -19.96
N ASP A 130 2.01 -1.08 -19.08
CA ASP A 130 0.79 -1.80 -18.75
C ASP A 130 -0.37 -1.52 -19.73
N GLU A 131 -0.18 -0.64 -20.71
CA GLU A 131 -1.23 -0.35 -21.70
C GLU A 131 -1.60 -1.56 -22.55
N GLY A 132 -2.91 -1.83 -22.66
CA GLY A 132 -3.42 -2.95 -23.45
C GLY A 132 -3.17 -4.33 -22.83
N GLN A 133 -2.76 -4.38 -21.56
CA GLN A 133 -2.73 -5.62 -20.80
C GLN A 133 -4.16 -6.09 -20.50
N PRO A 134 -4.45 -7.40 -20.62
CA PRO A 134 -5.78 -7.94 -20.32
C PRO A 134 -6.09 -7.97 -18.82
N ARG A 135 -5.08 -7.79 -17.98
CA ARG A 135 -5.16 -7.75 -16.52
C ARG A 135 -4.14 -6.74 -15.99
N ALA A 136 -4.45 -6.09 -14.89
CA ALA A 136 -3.46 -5.31 -14.16
C ALA A 136 -2.59 -6.25 -13.31
N VAL A 137 -1.32 -5.95 -13.13
CA VAL A 137 -0.41 -6.78 -12.32
C VAL A 137 0.24 -5.91 -11.25
N GLU A 138 0.24 -6.39 -10.00
CA GLU A 138 0.92 -5.74 -8.87
C GLU A 138 1.75 -6.78 -8.12
N VAL A 139 2.91 -6.38 -7.58
CA VAL A 139 3.70 -7.22 -6.66
C VAL A 139 3.63 -6.62 -5.26
N TRP A 140 3.24 -7.42 -4.27
CA TRP A 140 3.17 -6.98 -2.88
C TRP A 140 4.17 -7.77 -2.04
N ILE A 141 5.03 -7.06 -1.31
CA ILE A 141 6.11 -7.67 -0.53
C ILE A 141 5.95 -7.34 0.95
N GLU A 142 6.31 -8.27 1.83
CA GLU A 142 6.27 -8.04 3.27
C GLU A 142 7.47 -7.21 3.74
N ALA A 143 8.69 -7.68 3.48
CA ALA A 143 9.92 -7.04 3.91
C ALA A 143 10.32 -5.88 3.00
N GLN A 144 10.44 -4.68 3.57
CA GLN A 144 10.83 -3.46 2.84
C GLN A 144 12.23 -3.54 2.24
N GLY A 145 13.14 -4.30 2.87
CA GLY A 145 14.53 -4.47 2.42
C GLY A 145 14.64 -5.07 1.01
N MET A 146 13.67 -5.90 0.60
CA MET A 146 13.65 -6.54 -0.71
C MET A 146 13.13 -5.63 -1.84
N MET A 147 12.48 -4.50 -1.50
CA MET A 147 11.79 -3.65 -2.48
C MET A 147 12.67 -3.20 -3.66
N PRO A 148 13.90 -2.69 -3.45
CA PRO A 148 14.73 -2.22 -4.56
C PRO A 148 15.08 -3.33 -5.55
N MET A 149 15.37 -4.54 -5.04
CA MET A 149 15.71 -5.71 -5.84
C MET A 149 14.52 -6.18 -6.69
N VAL A 150 13.35 -6.31 -6.06
CA VAL A 150 12.12 -6.72 -6.76
C VAL A 150 11.72 -5.66 -7.79
N ALA A 151 11.79 -4.37 -7.43
CA ALA A 151 11.44 -3.27 -8.33
C ALA A 151 12.34 -3.22 -9.58
N GLU A 152 13.63 -3.53 -9.45
CA GLU A 152 14.54 -3.59 -10.61
C GLU A 152 14.10 -4.66 -11.63
N VAL A 153 13.61 -5.80 -11.14
CA VAL A 153 13.07 -6.87 -12.00
C VAL A 153 11.72 -6.47 -12.59
N THR A 154 10.79 -5.94 -11.80
CA THR A 154 9.41 -5.67 -12.25
C THR A 154 9.30 -4.44 -13.16
N ARG A 155 10.22 -3.47 -13.05
CA ARG A 155 10.22 -2.21 -13.83
C ARG A 155 10.15 -2.47 -15.33
N GLN A 156 10.86 -3.49 -15.83
CA GLN A 156 10.86 -3.80 -17.26
C GLN A 156 9.49 -4.26 -17.77
N TYR A 157 8.61 -4.74 -16.91
CA TYR A 157 7.26 -5.21 -17.26
C TYR A 157 6.18 -4.16 -16.98
N GLY A 158 6.54 -2.99 -16.45
CA GLY A 158 5.55 -1.97 -16.03
C GLY A 158 4.82 -2.31 -14.73
N VAL A 159 5.33 -3.26 -13.95
CA VAL A 159 4.65 -3.77 -12.76
C VAL A 159 5.15 -3.03 -11.51
N VAL A 160 4.21 -2.48 -10.75
CA VAL A 160 4.48 -1.71 -9.52
C VAL A 160 4.62 -2.64 -8.33
N VAL A 161 5.59 -2.37 -7.47
CA VAL A 161 5.83 -3.08 -6.21
C VAL A 161 5.31 -2.26 -5.03
N TYR A 162 4.56 -2.89 -4.13
CA TYR A 162 4.07 -2.31 -2.88
C TYR A 162 4.64 -3.09 -1.70
N CYS A 163 4.90 -2.43 -0.57
CA CYS A 163 5.40 -3.07 0.63
C CYS A 163 4.37 -3.02 1.77
N SER A 164 4.27 -4.11 2.55
CA SER A 164 3.35 -4.28 3.68
C SER A 164 3.53 -3.24 4.80
N GLY A 165 4.75 -2.72 4.99
CA GLY A 165 4.99 -1.58 5.89
C GLY A 165 4.22 -0.31 5.51
N GLY A 166 3.74 -0.22 4.26
CA GLY A 166 2.81 0.82 3.80
C GLY A 166 1.33 0.50 4.05
N PHE A 167 0.96 -0.74 4.34
CA PHE A 167 -0.41 -1.20 4.59
C PHE A 167 -0.78 -1.30 6.08
N GLU A 168 0.04 -0.74 6.97
CA GLU A 168 -0.26 -0.63 8.40
C GLU A 168 -1.52 0.23 8.68
N SER A 169 -1.83 1.16 7.77
CA SER A 169 -3.00 2.03 7.85
C SER A 169 -4.17 1.50 7.02
N VAL A 170 -5.38 1.62 7.58
CA VAL A 170 -6.64 1.35 6.87
C VAL A 170 -6.79 2.22 5.62
N CYS A 171 -6.30 3.46 5.65
CA CYS A 171 -6.33 4.35 4.49
C CYS A 171 -5.54 3.78 3.32
N ALA A 172 -4.34 3.24 3.56
CA ALA A 172 -3.52 2.66 2.50
C ALA A 172 -4.18 1.44 1.85
N LYS A 173 -4.86 0.61 2.65
CA LYS A 173 -5.64 -0.55 2.16
C LYS A 173 -6.86 -0.10 1.37
N HIS A 174 -7.59 0.90 1.87
CA HIS A 174 -8.72 1.50 1.16
C HIS A 174 -8.28 2.12 -0.18
N ASP A 175 -7.15 2.82 -0.24
CA ASP A 175 -6.65 3.44 -1.47
C ASP A 175 -6.23 2.38 -2.49
N ALA A 176 -5.60 1.28 -2.04
CA ALA A 176 -5.33 0.14 -2.90
C ALA A 176 -6.61 -0.52 -3.40
N ALA A 177 -7.60 -0.69 -2.53
CA ALA A 177 -8.90 -1.24 -2.91
C ALA A 177 -9.64 -0.35 -3.91
N ALA A 178 -9.69 0.97 -3.68
CA ALA A 178 -10.30 1.93 -4.60
C ALA A 178 -9.59 1.89 -5.96
N ARG A 179 -8.25 1.83 -5.98
CA ARG A 179 -7.49 1.67 -7.22
C ARG A 179 -7.85 0.38 -7.95
N ILE A 180 -7.96 -0.74 -7.24
CA ILE A 180 -8.29 -2.04 -7.83
C ILE A 180 -9.75 -2.06 -8.32
N ALA A 181 -10.69 -1.54 -7.54
CA ALA A 181 -12.11 -1.51 -7.86
C ALA A 181 -12.44 -0.61 -9.08
N GLN A 182 -11.66 0.46 -9.29
CA GLN A 182 -11.82 1.36 -10.43
C GLN A 182 -11.24 0.80 -11.75
N ARG A 183 -10.52 -0.33 -11.72
CA ARG A 183 -9.97 -0.93 -12.94
C ARG A 183 -11.07 -1.66 -13.71
N GLU A 184 -11.05 -1.50 -15.02
CA GLU A 184 -11.92 -2.24 -15.94
C GLU A 184 -11.43 -3.68 -16.18
N VAL A 185 -10.23 -4.00 -15.72
CA VAL A 185 -9.60 -5.32 -15.84
C VAL A 185 -9.29 -5.91 -14.48
N THR A 186 -9.36 -7.25 -14.37
CA THR A 186 -8.99 -7.96 -13.14
C THR A 186 -7.55 -7.66 -12.76
N THR A 187 -7.29 -7.52 -11.46
CA THR A 187 -5.92 -7.34 -10.94
C THR A 187 -5.35 -8.69 -10.54
N ARG A 188 -4.15 -9.03 -11.02
CA ARG A 188 -3.33 -10.15 -10.54
C ARG A 188 -2.33 -9.61 -9.52
N LEU A 189 -2.46 -10.05 -8.27
CA LEU A 189 -1.62 -9.65 -7.15
C LEU A 189 -0.63 -10.77 -6.83
N LEU A 190 0.65 -10.51 -7.07
CA LEU A 190 1.75 -11.42 -6.79
C LEU A 190 2.33 -11.11 -5.41
N SER A 191 2.26 -12.03 -4.45
CA SER A 191 2.69 -11.78 -3.07
C SER A 191 4.02 -12.44 -2.72
N ILE A 192 4.84 -11.74 -1.95
CA ILE A 192 6.11 -12.22 -1.38
C ILE A 192 6.10 -11.90 0.12
N GLY A 193 6.17 -12.92 0.96
CA GLY A 193 6.15 -12.76 2.42
C GLY A 193 6.82 -13.91 3.15
N ASP A 194 6.95 -13.74 4.46
CA ASP A 194 7.58 -14.72 5.32
C ASP A 194 6.67 -15.95 5.46
N TYR A 195 7.28 -17.13 5.48
CA TYR A 195 6.60 -18.37 5.82
C TYR A 195 6.63 -18.52 7.34
N ASP A 196 5.73 -17.82 8.01
CA ASP A 196 5.53 -17.97 9.45
C ASP A 196 4.04 -17.73 9.82
N PRO A 197 3.60 -18.14 11.02
CA PRO A 197 2.20 -18.00 11.46
C PRO A 197 1.68 -16.54 11.46
N SER A 198 2.59 -15.56 11.50
CA SER A 198 2.36 -14.12 11.49
C SER A 198 2.61 -13.42 10.13
N GLY A 199 3.51 -13.94 9.29
CA GLY A 199 3.84 -13.48 7.94
C GLY A 199 2.80 -13.92 6.90
N LEU A 200 2.12 -15.04 7.16
CA LEU A 200 0.79 -15.28 6.60
C LEU A 200 -0.16 -14.15 7.06
N SER A 201 -0.19 -13.80 8.33
CA SER A 201 -1.18 -12.89 8.89
C SER A 201 -1.12 -11.43 8.43
N ILE A 202 0.03 -10.82 8.13
CA ILE A 202 0.07 -9.37 7.85
C ILE A 202 -0.36 -9.09 6.41
N LEU A 203 0.29 -9.76 5.46
CA LEU A 203 -0.01 -9.57 4.05
C LEU A 203 -1.38 -10.17 3.71
N ASP A 204 -1.72 -11.34 4.25
CA ASP A 204 -3.05 -11.93 4.01
C ASP A 204 -4.14 -11.06 4.63
N ALA A 205 -3.96 -10.52 5.84
CA ALA A 205 -4.94 -9.57 6.41
C ALA A 205 -4.98 -8.21 5.70
N ALA A 206 -3.95 -7.83 4.94
CA ALA A 206 -4.01 -6.66 4.07
C ALA A 206 -4.83 -6.99 2.81
N VAL A 207 -4.55 -8.13 2.19
CA VAL A 207 -5.24 -8.63 1.01
C VAL A 207 -6.73 -8.89 1.29
N GLU A 208 -7.08 -9.54 2.40
CA GLU A 208 -8.46 -9.78 2.81
C GLU A 208 -9.25 -8.48 2.99
N ASP A 209 -8.66 -7.48 3.65
CA ASP A 209 -9.29 -6.18 3.89
C ASP A 209 -9.48 -5.42 2.56
N VAL A 210 -8.52 -5.54 1.65
CA VAL A 210 -8.59 -4.96 0.29
C VAL A 210 -9.67 -5.65 -0.54
N ILE A 211 -9.76 -6.98 -0.52
CA ILE A 211 -10.83 -7.73 -1.19
C ILE A 211 -12.19 -7.28 -0.66
N ALA A 212 -12.34 -7.19 0.66
CA ALA A 212 -13.59 -6.74 1.28
C ALA A 212 -13.99 -5.32 0.87
N PHE A 213 -13.03 -4.39 0.82
CA PHE A 213 -13.28 -3.04 0.30
C PHE A 213 -13.63 -3.03 -1.18
N VAL A 214 -12.94 -3.81 -2.01
CA VAL A 214 -13.23 -3.93 -3.45
C VAL A 214 -14.65 -4.43 -3.68
N ASP A 215 -15.07 -5.47 -2.94
CA ASP A 215 -16.42 -6.01 -3.00
C ASP A 215 -17.48 -4.97 -2.60
N GLU A 216 -17.26 -4.22 -1.51
CA GLU A 216 -18.19 -3.16 -1.07
C GLU A 216 -18.27 -2.02 -2.09
N MET A 217 -17.17 -1.74 -2.80
CA MET A 217 -17.12 -0.73 -3.86
C MET A 217 -17.72 -1.23 -5.19
N GLY A 218 -18.15 -2.50 -5.28
CA GLY A 218 -18.68 -3.10 -6.51
C GLY A 218 -17.61 -3.39 -7.58
N GLY A 219 -16.34 -3.46 -7.18
CA GLY A 219 -15.23 -3.82 -8.06
C GLY A 219 -15.03 -5.33 -8.17
N THR A 220 -14.10 -5.74 -9.04
CA THR A 220 -13.68 -7.15 -9.14
C THR A 220 -12.49 -7.41 -8.22
N PRO A 221 -12.58 -8.35 -7.26
CA PRO A 221 -11.48 -8.72 -6.39
C PRO A 221 -10.20 -9.12 -7.16
N PRO A 222 -9.01 -8.83 -6.60
CA PRO A 222 -7.77 -9.28 -7.20
C PRO A 222 -7.62 -10.80 -7.10
N GLU A 223 -7.02 -11.40 -8.13
CA GLU A 223 -6.53 -12.77 -8.13
C GLU A 223 -5.17 -12.81 -7.44
N VAL A 224 -5.06 -13.50 -6.31
CA VAL A 224 -3.85 -13.51 -5.48
C VAL A 224 -3.01 -14.75 -5.82
N LYS A 225 -1.71 -14.57 -6.03
CA LYS A 225 -0.74 -15.66 -6.22
C LYS A 225 0.49 -15.41 -5.35
N ARG A 226 0.79 -16.33 -4.43
CA ARG A 226 2.03 -16.29 -3.64
C ARG A 226 3.20 -16.78 -4.47
N LEU A 227 4.25 -15.97 -4.57
CA LEU A 227 5.49 -16.30 -5.27
C LEU A 227 6.57 -16.84 -4.33
N ALA A 228 6.62 -16.33 -3.11
CA ALA A 228 7.56 -16.75 -2.08
C ALA A 228 7.10 -16.30 -0.68
N VAL A 229 7.53 -16.94 0.40
CA VAL A 229 8.11 -18.29 0.45
C VAL A 229 6.96 -19.30 0.55
N THR A 230 7.02 -20.40 -0.21
CA THR A 230 6.09 -21.54 -0.11
C THR A 230 6.75 -22.76 0.55
N GLU A 231 5.96 -23.71 1.03
CA GLU A 231 6.45 -24.91 1.69
C GLU A 231 7.29 -25.80 0.74
N GLU A 232 6.89 -25.85 -0.54
CA GLU A 232 7.63 -26.57 -1.58
C GLU A 232 9.03 -25.96 -1.76
N GLN A 233 9.14 -24.64 -1.78
CA GLN A 233 10.41 -23.93 -1.92
C GLN A 233 11.34 -24.16 -0.72
N ILE A 234 10.79 -24.26 0.48
CA ILE A 234 11.57 -24.57 1.69
C ILE A 234 12.24 -25.95 1.55
N THR A 235 11.47 -26.92 1.08
CA THR A 235 11.95 -28.30 0.90
C THR A 235 12.93 -28.42 -0.27
N GLU A 236 12.59 -27.83 -1.42
CA GLU A 236 13.38 -27.90 -2.66
C GLU A 236 14.74 -27.21 -2.53
N HIS A 237 14.79 -26.06 -1.85
CA HIS A 237 16.01 -25.26 -1.72
C HIS A 237 16.74 -25.47 -0.39
N GLY A 238 16.23 -26.36 0.48
CA GLY A 238 16.86 -26.67 1.76
C GLY A 238 17.01 -25.43 2.66
N LEU A 239 16.00 -24.56 2.69
CA LEU A 239 16.07 -23.30 3.42
C LEU A 239 16.18 -23.55 4.92
N VAL A 240 17.04 -22.78 5.60
CA VAL A 240 17.22 -22.91 7.06
C VAL A 240 15.93 -22.47 7.75
N THR A 241 15.34 -23.40 8.49
CA THR A 241 14.11 -23.17 9.26
C THR A 241 14.43 -22.83 10.70
N ALA A 242 13.59 -22.01 11.32
CA ALA A 242 13.61 -21.77 12.76
C ALA A 242 12.30 -22.28 13.38
N PRO A 243 12.33 -22.86 14.60
CA PRO A 243 11.11 -23.17 15.32
C PRO A 243 10.36 -21.89 15.67
N GLN A 244 9.03 -21.94 15.65
CA GLN A 244 8.18 -20.82 16.08
C GLN A 244 8.52 -20.41 17.52
N LYS A 245 8.67 -19.11 17.78
CA LYS A 245 8.90 -18.60 19.14
C LYS A 245 7.67 -18.86 20.02
N ASP A 246 7.87 -19.30 21.26
CA ASP A 246 6.80 -19.56 22.25
C ASP A 246 5.91 -18.34 22.54
N THR A 247 6.41 -17.14 22.26
CA THR A 247 5.68 -15.87 22.42
C THR A 247 4.72 -15.58 21.27
N ASP A 248 4.88 -16.25 20.12
CA ASP A 248 4.03 -16.06 18.96
C ASP A 248 2.85 -17.02 19.01
N ARG A 249 1.73 -16.53 19.54
CA ARG A 249 0.48 -17.29 19.72
C ARG A 249 -0.52 -17.09 18.58
N ARG A 250 -0.10 -16.50 17.46
CA ARG A 250 -0.95 -16.26 16.29
C ARG A 250 -0.85 -17.47 15.35
N GLY A 251 -1.98 -17.90 14.78
CA GLY A 251 -2.03 -19.02 13.83
C GLY A 251 -1.95 -20.42 14.45
N GLU A 252 -1.91 -21.43 13.58
CA GLU A 252 -1.59 -22.81 13.96
C GLU A 252 -0.09 -22.95 14.24
N HIS A 253 0.28 -23.86 15.13
CA HIS A 253 1.69 -24.06 15.49
C HIS A 253 2.44 -24.63 14.28
N MET A 254 3.38 -23.85 13.73
CA MET A 254 4.21 -24.25 12.61
C MET A 254 5.53 -24.80 13.11
N HIS A 255 5.89 -25.98 12.62
CA HIS A 255 7.16 -26.64 12.97
C HIS A 255 8.38 -25.92 12.38
N ALA A 256 8.18 -25.07 11.37
CA ALA A 256 9.21 -24.33 10.68
C ALA A 256 8.71 -22.94 10.30
N THR A 257 9.56 -21.94 10.54
CA THR A 257 9.40 -20.57 10.05
C THR A 257 10.57 -20.23 9.14
N VAL A 258 10.31 -19.54 8.04
CA VAL A 258 11.34 -19.11 7.08
C VAL A 258 11.06 -17.68 6.64
N GLN A 259 12.05 -16.83 6.84
CA GLN A 259 12.01 -15.45 6.37
C GLN A 259 12.20 -15.42 4.85
N ALA A 260 11.49 -14.56 4.14
CA ALA A 260 11.65 -14.39 2.70
C ALA A 260 13.07 -13.94 2.32
N GLU A 261 13.73 -13.21 3.21
CA GLU A 261 15.14 -12.82 3.08
C GLU A 261 16.13 -13.99 3.19
N ALA A 262 15.67 -15.19 3.59
CA ALA A 262 16.50 -16.40 3.56
C ALA A 262 16.68 -16.96 2.14
N LEU A 263 15.84 -16.55 1.18
CA LEU A 263 16.05 -16.87 -0.23
C LEU A 263 17.29 -16.13 -0.74
N SER A 264 18.12 -16.82 -1.53
CA SER A 264 19.20 -16.13 -2.23
C SER A 264 18.63 -15.03 -3.16
N PRO A 265 19.31 -13.88 -3.31
CA PRO A 265 18.89 -12.83 -4.23
C PRO A 265 18.57 -13.34 -5.65
N THR A 266 19.40 -14.23 -6.18
CA THR A 266 19.21 -14.83 -7.51
C THR A 266 17.87 -15.58 -7.59
N LEU A 267 17.63 -16.49 -6.65
CA LEU A 267 16.40 -17.28 -6.59
C LEU A 267 15.16 -16.37 -6.45
N LEU A 268 15.21 -15.37 -5.58
CA LEU A 268 14.12 -14.42 -5.42
C LEU A 268 13.83 -13.67 -6.74
N THR A 269 14.88 -13.18 -7.42
CA THR A 269 14.71 -12.47 -8.69
C THR A 269 14.16 -13.36 -9.80
N ASP A 270 14.54 -14.64 -9.83
CA ASP A 270 14.04 -15.62 -10.81
C ASP A 270 12.57 -15.95 -10.56
N LEU A 271 12.16 -16.14 -9.30
CA LEU A 271 10.76 -16.35 -8.91
C LEU A 271 9.89 -15.14 -9.27
N VAL A 272 10.36 -13.93 -8.99
CA VAL A 272 9.67 -12.68 -9.38
C VAL A 272 9.53 -12.60 -10.90
N ARG A 273 10.62 -12.85 -11.64
CA ARG A 273 10.62 -12.79 -13.10
C ARG A 273 9.61 -13.78 -13.67
N ALA A 274 9.67 -15.04 -13.26
CA ALA A 274 8.76 -16.08 -13.74
C ALA A 274 7.29 -15.74 -13.42
N GLY A 275 7.01 -15.28 -12.20
CA GLY A 275 5.67 -14.90 -11.78
C GLY A 275 5.10 -13.72 -12.58
N VAL A 276 5.93 -12.72 -12.89
CA VAL A 276 5.52 -11.57 -13.69
C VAL A 276 5.35 -11.94 -15.17
N GLU A 277 6.26 -12.74 -15.74
CA GLU A 277 6.18 -13.20 -17.12
C GLU A 277 4.94 -14.06 -17.39
N GLU A 278 4.49 -14.83 -16.40
CA GLU A 278 3.22 -15.57 -16.47
C GLU A 278 1.99 -14.64 -16.39
N ALA A 279 2.06 -13.58 -15.59
CA ALA A 279 0.94 -12.68 -15.34
C ALA A 279 0.74 -11.64 -16.47
N VAL A 280 1.83 -11.20 -17.11
CA VAL A 280 1.85 -10.13 -18.11
C VAL A 280 1.75 -10.71 -19.52
N ASP A 281 0.90 -10.12 -20.37
CA ASP A 281 0.92 -10.39 -21.81
C ASP A 281 2.17 -9.76 -22.43
N LEU A 282 3.19 -10.59 -22.64
CA LEU A 282 4.47 -10.20 -23.23
C LEU A 282 4.32 -9.67 -24.66
N ARG A 283 3.29 -10.11 -25.42
CA ARG A 283 3.03 -9.59 -26.76
C ARG A 283 2.44 -8.18 -26.69
N ALA A 284 1.52 -7.92 -25.75
CA ALA A 284 1.00 -6.58 -25.50
C ALA A 284 2.13 -5.63 -25.06
N LEU A 285 2.98 -6.07 -24.13
CA LEU A 285 4.15 -5.32 -23.68
C LEU A 285 5.09 -4.96 -24.85
N GLN A 286 5.39 -5.92 -25.73
CA GLN A 286 6.21 -5.67 -26.91
C GLN A 286 5.57 -4.66 -27.87
N ARG A 287 4.24 -4.71 -28.09
CA ARG A 287 3.53 -3.72 -28.91
C ARG A 287 3.66 -2.31 -28.34
N VAL A 288 3.52 -2.16 -27.02
CA VAL A 288 3.69 -0.87 -26.34
C VAL A 288 5.11 -0.36 -26.47
N ARG A 289 6.12 -1.20 -26.22
CA ARG A 289 7.55 -0.83 -26.38
C ARG A 289 7.86 -0.36 -27.81
N ALA A 290 7.41 -1.11 -28.81
CA ALA A 290 7.62 -0.74 -30.21
C ALA A 290 6.89 0.57 -30.58
N ARG A 291 5.71 0.82 -30.01
CA ARG A 291 4.98 2.08 -30.19
C ARG A 291 5.67 3.25 -29.49
N ALA A 292 6.11 3.07 -28.25
CA ALA A 292 6.85 4.06 -27.49
C ALA A 292 8.13 4.48 -28.21
N GLU A 293 8.85 3.52 -28.80
CA GLU A 293 10.05 3.81 -29.60
C GLU A 293 9.76 4.68 -30.82
N ARG A 294 8.73 4.32 -31.60
CA ARG A 294 8.32 5.12 -32.78
C ARG A 294 7.87 6.52 -32.40
N GLU A 295 7.15 6.66 -31.29
CA GLU A 295 6.69 7.96 -30.80
C GLU A 295 7.85 8.79 -30.25
N ARG A 296 8.78 8.18 -29.50
CA ARG A 296 10.01 8.82 -29.02
C ARG A 296 10.82 9.39 -30.17
N GLN A 297 11.03 8.62 -31.24
CA GLN A 297 11.77 9.08 -32.42
C GLN A 297 11.15 10.36 -33.01
N LYS A 298 9.82 10.41 -33.13
CA LYS A 298 9.10 11.60 -33.61
C LYS A 298 9.23 12.80 -32.66
N VAL A 299 9.20 12.55 -31.35
CA VAL A 299 9.34 13.61 -30.33
C VAL A 299 10.76 14.18 -30.35
N VAL A 300 11.78 13.34 -30.45
CA VAL A 300 13.19 13.74 -30.60
C VAL A 300 13.38 14.57 -31.87
N GLU A 301 12.94 14.07 -33.02
CA GLU A 301 13.03 14.80 -34.30
C GLU A 301 12.34 16.17 -34.25
N LYS A 302 11.21 16.28 -33.53
CA LYS A 302 10.51 17.56 -33.35
C LYS A 302 11.26 18.48 -32.39
N ALA A 303 11.80 17.94 -31.30
CA ALA A 303 12.55 18.71 -30.30
C ALA A 303 13.84 19.30 -30.89
N GLU A 304 14.52 18.58 -31.78
CA GLU A 304 15.71 19.06 -32.49
C GLU A 304 15.40 20.21 -33.47
N ARG A 305 14.17 20.27 -34.00
CA ARG A 305 13.71 21.33 -34.92
C ARG A 305 13.26 22.60 -34.20
N LEU A 306 13.00 22.54 -32.89
CA LEU A 306 12.65 23.70 -32.08
C LEU A 306 13.94 24.47 -31.76
N ARG A 307 14.18 25.54 -32.53
CA ARG A 307 15.22 26.56 -32.27
C ARG A 307 14.67 27.66 -31.38
#